data_AF-A0A2V9QS11-F1
#
_entry.id   AF-A0A2V9QS11-F1
#
_cell.length_a   1.000
_cell.length_b   1.000
_cell.length_c   1.000
_cell.angle_alpha   90.00
_cell.angle_beta   90.00
_cell.angle_gamma   90.00
#
_symmetry.space_group_name_H-M   'P 1'
#
loop_
_entity.id
_entity.type
_entity.pdbx_description
1 polymer ?
#
loop_
_entity_poly.entity_id
_entity_poly.type
_entity_poly.pdbx_seq_one_letter_code
_entity_poly.pdbx_strand_id
1 'polypeptide(L)'
;MPTEKKTLETLDEILELAAAQFKVPREKLSPDDDFFKTLRIDSLQALSLLTRLERHFNVELPDYELQGVSDFRTLAERIQARL
;
A
#
# COMPACT_ATOMS: atom_id res chain seq x y z
N MET A 1 10.80 -21.86 -2.72
CA MET A 1 10.49 -20.70 -1.85
C MET A 1 9.64 -19.72 -2.67
N PRO A 2 8.30 -19.85 -2.69
CA PRO A 2 7.43 -19.08 -3.61
C PRO A 2 6.77 -17.82 -3.00
N THR A 3 6.85 -17.60 -1.69
CA THR A 3 6.12 -16.52 -1.02
C THR A 3 6.75 -15.13 -1.16
N GLU A 4 8.08 -15.03 -1.27
CA GLU A 4 8.79 -13.74 -1.32
C GLU A 4 8.58 -12.98 -2.63
N LYS A 5 8.39 -13.69 -3.76
CA LYS A 5 8.14 -13.05 -5.07
C LYS A 5 6.79 -12.34 -5.13
N LYS A 6 5.75 -12.96 -4.59
CA LYS A 6 4.38 -12.40 -4.67
C LYS A 6 4.26 -11.09 -3.90
N THR A 7 4.88 -10.99 -2.72
CA THR A 7 4.88 -9.75 -1.92
C THR A 7 5.49 -8.58 -2.69
N LEU A 8 6.57 -8.81 -3.44
CA LEU A 8 7.22 -7.78 -4.24
C LEU A 8 6.32 -7.31 -5.40
N GLU A 9 5.60 -8.24 -6.05
CA GLU A 9 4.63 -7.91 -7.11
C GLU A 9 3.48 -7.06 -6.54
N THR A 10 2.87 -7.49 -5.44
CA THR A 10 1.81 -6.74 -4.73
C THR A 10 2.29 -5.35 -4.30
N LEU A 11 3.51 -5.24 -3.79
CA LEU A 11 4.10 -3.97 -3.40
C LEU A 11 4.27 -3.02 -4.59
N ASP A 12 4.74 -3.53 -5.73
CA ASP A 12 4.94 -2.71 -6.93
C ASP A 12 3.59 -2.19 -7.46
N GLU A 13 2.56 -3.06 -7.49
CA GLU A 13 1.19 -2.67 -7.85
C GLU A 13 0.62 -1.61 -6.90
N ILE A 14 0.81 -1.75 -5.59
CA ILE A 14 0.38 -0.75 -4.60
C ILE A 14 1.06 0.60 -4.86
N LEU A 15 2.37 0.57 -5.11
CA LEU A 15 3.16 1.77 -5.37
C LEU A 15 2.75 2.45 -6.68
N GLU A 16 2.46 1.69 -7.74
CA GLU A 16 1.91 2.22 -8.98
C GLU A 16 0.50 2.82 -8.79
N LEU A 17 -0.38 2.13 -8.06
CA LEU A 17 -1.73 2.61 -7.78
C LEU A 17 -1.71 3.90 -6.96
N ALA A 18 -0.83 3.97 -5.95
CA ALA A 18 -0.60 5.17 -5.17
C ALA A 18 -0.01 6.29 -6.04
N ALA A 19 1.05 6.01 -6.82
CA ALA A 19 1.67 6.97 -7.72
C ALA A 19 0.67 7.59 -8.70
N ALA A 20 -0.15 6.75 -9.34
CA ALA A 20 -1.20 7.19 -10.26
C ALA A 20 -2.30 8.00 -9.57
N GLN A 21 -2.70 7.60 -8.36
CA GLN A 21 -3.75 8.27 -7.58
C GLN A 21 -3.32 9.66 -7.11
N PHE A 22 -2.11 9.77 -6.58
CA PHE A 22 -1.56 11.02 -6.02
C PHE A 22 -0.78 11.84 -7.05
N LYS A 23 -0.69 11.37 -8.30
CA LYS A 23 0.06 12.00 -9.40
C LYS A 23 1.51 12.29 -9.02
N VAL A 24 2.13 11.35 -8.32
CA VAL A 24 3.55 11.42 -7.94
C VAL A 24 4.37 10.43 -8.76
N PRO A 25 5.66 10.67 -8.99
CA PRO A 25 6.53 9.71 -9.66
C PRO A 25 6.75 8.48 -8.78
N ARG A 26 6.57 7.28 -9.36
CA ARG A 26 6.92 5.99 -8.71
C ARG A 26 8.36 5.96 -8.21
N GLU A 27 9.27 6.65 -8.90
CA GLU A 27 10.69 6.81 -8.55
C GLU A 27 10.92 7.53 -7.21
N LYS A 28 9.93 8.31 -6.74
CA LYS A 28 9.99 9.00 -5.45
C LYS A 28 9.36 8.20 -4.31
N LEU A 29 8.82 7.02 -4.60
CA LEU A 29 8.17 6.17 -3.61
C LEU A 29 9.08 4.98 -3.32
N SER A 30 9.53 4.87 -2.07
CA SER A 30 10.18 3.66 -1.58
C SER A 30 9.19 2.76 -0.85
N PRO A 31 9.43 1.44 -0.83
CA PRO A 31 8.64 0.50 -0.03
C PRO A 31 8.61 0.87 1.46
N ASP A 32 9.74 1.35 1.96
CA ASP A 32 9.98 1.71 3.35
C ASP A 32 9.65 3.20 3.63
N ASP A 33 9.20 3.95 2.63
CA ASP A 33 8.81 5.35 2.80
C ASP A 33 7.44 5.45 3.45
N ASP A 34 7.33 6.43 4.35
CA ASP A 34 6.06 6.78 4.97
C ASP A 34 5.16 7.46 3.93
N PHE A 35 4.08 6.80 3.53
CA PHE A 35 3.20 7.31 2.48
C PHE A 35 2.46 8.58 2.90
N PHE A 36 2.19 8.79 4.20
CA PHE A 36 1.60 10.05 4.68
C PHE A 36 2.58 11.22 4.49
N LYS A 37 3.86 11.01 4.79
CA LYS A 37 4.89 12.06 4.63
C LYS A 37 5.32 12.25 3.18
N THR A 38 5.52 11.15 2.46
CA THR A 38 6.04 11.14 1.10
C THR A 38 4.99 11.61 0.10
N LEU A 39 3.75 11.13 0.22
CA LEU A 39 2.65 11.60 -0.63
C LEU A 39 2.02 12.89 -0.12
N ARG A 40 2.33 13.29 1.13
CA ARG A 40 1.68 14.41 1.83
C ARG A 40 0.16 14.30 1.82
N ILE A 41 -0.33 13.13 2.23
CA ILE A 41 -1.75 12.80 2.23
C ILE A 41 -2.31 12.81 3.65
N ASP A 42 -3.60 13.14 3.77
CA ASP A 42 -4.34 13.08 5.03
C ASP A 42 -4.98 11.70 5.27
N SER A 43 -5.48 11.45 6.48
CA SER A 43 -6.14 10.19 6.86
C SER A 43 -7.29 9.79 5.93
N LEU A 44 -8.05 10.75 5.40
CA LEU A 44 -9.12 10.48 4.42
C LEU A 44 -8.58 10.00 3.06
N GLN A 45 -7.48 10.59 2.62
CA GLN A 45 -6.80 10.22 1.36
C GLN A 45 -6.16 8.84 1.48
N ALA A 46 -5.56 8.54 2.64
CA ALA A 46 -5.03 7.22 2.96
C ALA A 46 -6.15 6.16 2.98
N LEU A 47 -7.27 6.44 3.65
CA LEU A 47 -8.43 5.55 3.66
C LEU A 47 -8.96 5.29 2.25
N SER A 48 -9.05 6.34 1.41
CA SER A 48 -9.46 6.18 0.00
C SER A 48 -8.49 5.31 -0.81
N LEU A 49 -7.18 5.39 -0.56
CA LEU A 49 -6.20 4.49 -1.18
C LEU A 49 -6.43 3.07 -0.69
N LEU A 50 -6.53 2.86 0.62
CA LEU A 50 -6.75 1.56 1.24
C LEU A 50 -8.00 0.88 0.69
N THR A 51 -9.15 1.55 0.69
CA THR A 51 -10.40 1.02 0.13
C THR A 51 -10.25 0.64 -1.35
N ARG A 52 -9.43 1.37 -2.11
CA ARG A 52 -9.17 1.03 -3.51
C ARG A 52 -8.32 -0.23 -3.61
N LEU A 53 -7.29 -0.39 -2.77
CA LEU A 53 -6.45 -1.58 -2.71
C LEU A 53 -7.26 -2.80 -2.25
N GLU A 54 -8.03 -2.68 -1.17
CA GLU A 54 -8.94 -3.71 -0.68
C GLU A 54 -9.87 -4.24 -1.77
N ARG A 55 -10.49 -3.33 -2.53
CA ARG A 55 -11.36 -3.70 -3.66
C ARG A 55 -10.60 -4.27 -4.85
N HIS A 56 -9.37 -3.81 -5.08
CA HIS A 56 -8.53 -4.28 -6.18
C HIS A 56 -8.04 -5.72 -5.95
N PHE A 57 -7.54 -5.99 -4.74
CA PHE A 57 -7.06 -7.29 -4.32
C PHE A 57 -8.16 -8.19 -3.74
N ASN A 58 -9.37 -7.66 -3.57
CA ASN A 58 -10.51 -8.33 -2.95
C ASN A 58 -10.19 -8.86 -1.53
N VAL A 59 -9.52 -8.01 -0.73
CA VAL A 59 -9.12 -8.28 0.66
C VAL A 59 -9.76 -7.28 1.61
N GLU A 60 -9.93 -7.64 2.88
CA GLU A 60 -10.37 -6.73 3.95
C GLU A 60 -9.21 -6.48 4.92
N LEU A 61 -8.83 -5.21 5.10
CA LEU A 61 -7.78 -4.75 6.00
C LEU A 61 -8.43 -4.06 7.20
N PRO A 62 -8.57 -4.76 8.34
CA PRO A 62 -9.18 -4.16 9.52
C PRO A 62 -8.26 -3.10 10.15
N ASP A 63 -8.86 -2.06 10.74
CA ASP A 63 -8.14 -0.89 11.26
C ASP A 63 -7.01 -1.23 12.24
N TYR A 64 -7.17 -2.28 13.06
CA TYR A 64 -6.16 -2.71 14.03
C TYR A 64 -4.86 -3.19 13.37
N GLU A 65 -4.92 -3.71 12.13
CA GLU A 65 -3.74 -4.12 11.37
C GLU A 65 -3.08 -2.96 10.64
N LEU A 66 -3.88 -1.95 10.30
CA LEU A 66 -3.42 -0.70 9.74
C LEU A 66 -2.91 0.27 10.82
N GLN A 67 -3.18 -0.04 12.09
CA GLN A 67 -2.81 0.78 13.22
C GLN A 67 -1.27 0.80 13.36
N GLY A 68 -0.65 1.89 12.91
CA GLY A 68 0.80 2.05 12.88
C GLY A 68 1.46 1.66 11.55
N VAL A 69 0.68 1.25 10.54
CA VAL A 69 1.18 1.06 9.18
C VAL A 69 1.20 2.41 8.47
N SER A 70 2.40 2.89 8.21
CA SER A 70 2.60 4.10 7.39
C SER A 70 3.49 3.86 6.18
N ASP A 71 4.03 2.65 6.00
CA ASP A 71 4.86 2.25 4.87
C ASP A 71 4.16 1.27 3.92
N PHE A 72 4.58 1.29 2.65
CA PHE A 72 3.98 0.45 1.61
C PHE A 72 4.36 -1.02 1.74
N ARG A 73 5.56 -1.32 2.24
CA ARG A 73 6.07 -2.68 2.45
C ARG A 73 5.15 -3.46 3.38
N THR A 74 4.92 -2.93 4.58
CA THR A 74 4.06 -3.57 5.57
C THR A 74 2.64 -3.69 5.03
N LEU A 75 2.15 -2.69 4.29
CA LEU A 75 0.84 -2.77 3.65
C LEU A 75 0.74 -3.93 2.66
N ALA A 76 1.74 -4.07 1.78
CA ALA A 76 1.81 -5.14 0.79
C ALA A 76 1.87 -6.52 1.45
N GLU A 77 2.65 -6.67 2.52
CA GLU A 77 2.72 -7.91 3.29
C GLU A 77 1.37 -8.29 3.90
N ARG A 78 0.62 -7.33 4.44
CA ARG A 78 -0.71 -7.55 5.03
C ARG A 78 -1.76 -7.95 4.00
N ILE A 79 -1.68 -7.38 2.80
CA ILE A 79 -2.54 -7.73 1.65
C ILE A 79 -2.17 -9.13 1.16
N GLN A 80 -0.88 -9.39 0.95
CA GLN A 80 -0.38 -10.67 0.46
C GLN A 80 -0.66 -11.83 1.42
N ALA A 81 -0.64 -11.57 2.73
CA ALA A 81 -0.98 -12.57 3.74
C ALA A 81 -2.47 -12.99 3.69
N ARG A 82 -3.32 -12.21 3.01
CA ARG A 82 -4.76 -12.47 2.83
C ARG A 82 -5.15 -12.97 1.43
N LEU A 83 -4.26 -12.85 0.45
CA LEU A 83 -4.39 -13.34 -0.93
C LEU A 83 -4.07 -14.84 -1.03
#